data_AF-A0A2U1K554-F1
#
_entry.id   AF-A0A2U1K554-F1
#
_cell.length_a   1.000
_cell.length_b   1.000
_cell.length_c   1.000
_cell.angle_alpha   90.00
_cell.angle_beta   90.00
_cell.angle_gamma   90.00
#
_symmetry.space_group_name_H-M   'P 1'
#
loop_
_entity.id
_entity.type
_entity.pdbx_description
1 polymer ?
#
loop_
_entity_poly.entity_id
_entity_poly.type
_entity_poly.pdbx_seq_one_letter_code
_entity_poly.pdbx_strand_id
1 'polypeptide(L)'
;MGNAKDLKEALENESITRIVLTDNISVDEPIIPAAGVTIDGNGHELKFSNTGDGANSAEGLYIANDGVIIKNLTIDGVNVTHGDNLIEIYSNATLENVTVKNGKKNGIYVNHNSAGDITVNFKNITTDKNNWAGIGLVAQKAGATLTANFTGTNSFGETVGVYSEQGTEEDPSAYPGSVVVNGLSEKAHDTKTYQKIYE
;
A
#
# COMPACT_ATOMS: atom_id res chain seq x y z
N MET A 1 13.65 15.08 8.39
CA MET A 1 12.95 14.63 9.61
C MET A 1 13.71 13.44 10.16
N GLY A 2 14.19 13.55 11.39
CA GLY A 2 15.05 12.52 12.00
C GLY A 2 14.37 11.70 13.09
N ASN A 3 13.12 12.01 13.44
CA ASN A 3 12.36 11.29 14.46
C ASN A 3 10.85 11.37 14.18
N ALA A 4 10.07 10.57 14.92
CA ALA A 4 8.63 10.43 14.72
C ALA A 4 7.84 11.72 14.98
N LYS A 5 8.25 12.49 15.99
CA LYS A 5 7.60 13.75 16.34
C LYS A 5 7.75 14.76 15.20
N ASP A 6 8.97 14.96 14.70
CA ASP A 6 9.21 15.88 13.58
C ASP A 6 8.44 15.46 12.32
N LEU A 7 8.37 14.14 12.06
CA LEU A 7 7.59 13.61 10.94
C LEU A 7 6.11 13.94 11.09
N LYS A 8 5.53 13.71 12.27
CA LYS A 8 4.12 14.01 12.56
C LYS A 8 3.80 15.50 12.44
N GLU A 9 4.61 16.35 13.06
CA GLU A 9 4.47 17.81 12.97
C GLU A 9 4.56 18.30 11.51
N ALA A 10 5.38 17.64 10.68
CA ALA A 10 5.50 17.97 9.28
C ALA A 10 4.27 17.56 8.46
N LEU A 11 3.66 16.42 8.78
CA LEU A 11 2.45 15.93 8.12
C LEU A 11 1.21 16.77 8.45
N GLU A 12 1.18 17.37 9.65
CA GLU A 12 0.11 18.27 10.10
C GLU A 12 0.26 19.70 9.53
N ASN A 13 1.42 20.03 8.96
CA ASN A 13 1.68 21.35 8.40
C ASN A 13 1.35 21.41 6.91
N GLU A 14 0.22 22.04 6.58
CA GLU A 14 -0.28 22.20 5.21
C GLU A 14 0.69 22.90 4.25
N SER A 15 1.66 23.67 4.75
CA SER A 15 2.67 24.32 3.92
C SER A 15 3.84 23.41 3.52
N ILE A 16 3.96 22.21 4.12
CA ILE A 16 4.99 21.23 3.81
C ILE A 16 4.44 20.23 2.79
N THR A 17 4.94 20.32 1.57
CA THR A 17 4.59 19.38 0.48
C THR A 17 5.67 18.32 0.22
N ARG A 18 6.85 18.48 0.83
CA ARG A 18 7.95 17.52 0.73
C ARG A 18 8.60 17.28 2.08
N ILE A 19 8.62 16.01 2.47
CA ILE A 19 9.26 15.51 3.68
C ILE A 19 10.42 14.63 3.25
N VAL A 20 11.63 14.93 3.74
CA VAL A 20 12.83 14.11 3.50
C VAL A 20 13.28 13.52 4.83
N LEU A 21 13.42 12.20 4.88
CA LEU A 21 13.96 11.55 6.07
C LEU A 21 15.48 11.72 6.12
N THR A 22 15.98 11.94 7.34
CA THR A 22 17.41 12.10 7.60
C THR A 22 17.95 11.01 8.52
N ASP A 23 17.07 10.14 9.01
CA ASP A 23 17.40 8.96 9.80
C ASP A 23 16.27 7.93 9.63
N ASN A 24 16.51 6.71 10.10
CA ASN A 24 15.46 5.72 10.29
C ASN A 24 14.53 6.19 11.41
N ILE A 25 13.22 6.07 11.22
CA ILE A 25 12.21 6.51 12.19
C ILE A 25 11.40 5.31 12.64
N SER A 26 11.24 5.16 13.96
CA SER A 26 10.28 4.22 14.54
C SER A 26 9.00 4.96 14.92
N VAL A 27 7.86 4.41 14.54
CA VAL A 27 6.53 4.98 14.79
C VAL A 27 5.64 3.92 15.44
N ASP A 28 4.82 4.36 16.39
CA ASP A 28 3.82 3.58 17.12
C ASP A 28 2.38 4.02 16.78
N GLU A 29 2.25 4.98 15.85
CA GLU A 29 1.00 5.47 15.30
C GLU A 29 1.02 5.38 13.76
N PRO A 30 -0.15 5.33 13.11
CA PRO A 30 -0.27 5.39 11.66
C PRO A 30 0.29 6.69 11.08
N ILE A 31 0.84 6.60 9.86
CA ILE A 31 1.27 7.75 9.07
C ILE A 31 0.24 8.03 8.00
N ILE A 32 -0.32 9.24 8.02
CA ILE A 32 -1.37 9.69 7.11
C ILE A 32 -0.89 10.93 6.35
N PRO A 33 -0.35 10.78 5.12
CA PRO A 33 0.08 11.93 4.33
C PRO A 33 -1.09 12.78 3.85
N ALA A 34 -0.95 14.11 3.92
CA ALA A 34 -1.89 15.03 3.31
C ALA A 34 -1.84 14.98 1.76
N ALA A 35 -2.85 15.52 1.10
CA ALA A 35 -2.93 15.55 -0.35
C ALA A 35 -1.69 16.20 -0.99
N GLY A 36 -1.15 15.58 -2.05
CA GLY A 36 0.02 16.08 -2.78
C GLY A 36 1.36 15.99 -2.04
N VAL A 37 1.39 15.46 -0.81
CA VAL A 37 2.64 15.33 -0.04
C VAL A 37 3.55 14.27 -0.64
N THR A 38 4.84 14.61 -0.77
CA THR A 38 5.92 13.66 -1.08
C THR A 38 6.68 13.30 0.19
N ILE A 39 6.74 12.00 0.53
CA ILE A 39 7.65 11.45 1.53
C ILE A 39 8.82 10.78 0.80
N ASP A 40 10.01 11.37 0.94
CA ASP A 40 11.27 10.85 0.42
C ASP A 40 12.04 10.22 1.58
N GLY A 41 12.07 8.89 1.61
CA GLY A 41 12.82 8.13 2.61
C GLY A 41 14.33 8.36 2.51
N ASN A 42 14.85 8.84 1.39
CA ASN A 42 16.28 9.07 1.19
C ASN A 42 17.15 7.84 1.55
N GLY A 43 16.62 6.63 1.34
CA GLY A 43 17.26 5.36 1.67
C GLY A 43 17.06 4.89 3.12
N HIS A 44 16.28 5.61 3.93
CA HIS A 44 15.99 5.25 5.32
C HIS A 44 14.75 4.34 5.46
N GLU A 45 14.54 3.86 6.69
CA GLU A 45 13.43 2.99 7.08
C GLU A 45 12.40 3.74 7.93
N LEU A 46 11.11 3.48 7.69
CA LEU A 46 10.02 3.65 8.66
C LEU A 46 9.70 2.30 9.29
N LYS A 47 9.85 2.21 10.61
CA LYS A 47 9.58 1.00 11.41
C LYS A 47 8.29 1.17 12.18
N PHE A 48 7.30 0.36 11.86
CA PHE A 48 6.03 0.36 12.56
C PHE A 48 6.08 -0.59 13.75
N SER A 49 5.47 -0.15 14.85
CA SER A 49 5.33 -0.90 16.11
C SER A 49 3.94 -0.71 16.74
N ASN A 50 3.01 -0.13 15.98
CA ASN A 50 1.65 0.09 16.42
C ASN A 50 0.95 -1.25 16.72
N THR A 51 0.03 -1.15 17.67
CA THR A 51 -0.76 -2.26 18.20
C THR A 51 -2.23 -1.94 17.96
N GLY A 52 -2.99 -2.89 17.43
CA GLY A 52 -4.39 -2.71 17.10
C GLY A 52 -5.04 -4.06 16.82
N ASP A 53 -6.38 -4.09 16.80
CA ASP A 53 -7.13 -5.27 16.35
C ASP A 53 -7.04 -5.48 14.83
N GLY A 54 -6.54 -4.47 14.10
CA GLY A 54 -6.33 -4.54 12.65
C GLY A 54 -7.63 -4.57 11.87
N ALA A 55 -8.73 -4.10 12.46
CA ALA A 55 -10.04 -4.12 11.83
C ALA A 55 -10.68 -2.74 11.95
N ASN A 56 -10.78 -2.03 10.81
CA ASN A 56 -11.44 -0.72 10.66
C ASN A 56 -10.67 0.50 11.17
N SER A 57 -9.38 0.37 11.49
CA SER A 57 -8.46 1.48 11.80
C SER A 57 -7.31 1.51 10.82
N ALA A 58 -6.76 2.70 10.56
CA ALA A 58 -5.47 2.82 9.91
C ALA A 58 -4.40 2.23 10.84
N GLU A 59 -3.51 1.39 10.33
CA GLU A 59 -2.51 0.67 11.14
C GLU A 59 -1.09 0.75 10.55
N GLY A 60 -0.84 1.64 9.61
CA GLY A 60 0.47 1.72 8.97
C GLY A 60 0.63 3.00 8.19
N LEU A 61 1.13 2.89 6.97
CA LEU A 61 1.07 4.00 6.03
C LEU A 61 -0.30 4.02 5.34
N TYR A 62 -1.13 4.98 5.69
CA TYR A 62 -2.51 5.10 5.22
C TYR A 62 -2.66 6.27 4.24
N ILE A 63 -2.74 5.94 2.96
CA ILE A 63 -2.81 6.89 1.85
C ILE A 63 -4.26 7.05 1.40
N ALA A 64 -5.00 7.93 2.07
CA ALA A 64 -6.38 8.27 1.72
C ALA A 64 -6.54 9.59 0.95
N ASN A 65 -5.46 10.34 0.78
CA ASN A 65 -5.47 11.61 0.07
C ASN A 65 -4.83 11.49 -1.31
N ASP A 66 -5.34 12.27 -2.27
CA ASP A 66 -4.87 12.24 -3.66
C ASP A 66 -3.48 12.84 -3.84
N GLY A 67 -2.73 12.29 -4.81
CA GLY A 67 -1.47 12.83 -5.27
C GLY A 67 -0.29 12.59 -4.32
N VAL A 68 -0.44 11.70 -3.35
CA VAL A 68 0.64 11.32 -2.42
C VAL A 68 1.73 10.55 -3.16
N ILE A 69 2.99 10.90 -2.88
CA ILE A 69 4.17 10.24 -3.45
C ILE A 69 5.04 9.71 -2.32
N ILE A 70 5.35 8.42 -2.35
CA ILE A 70 6.28 7.77 -1.41
C ILE A 70 7.46 7.26 -2.21
N LYS A 71 8.69 7.60 -1.81
CA LYS A 71 9.86 7.14 -2.55
C LYS A 71 11.10 6.91 -1.72
N ASN A 72 12.00 6.06 -2.24
CA ASN A 72 13.30 5.73 -1.64
C ASN A 72 13.19 5.34 -0.17
N LEU A 73 12.21 4.51 0.15
CA LEU A 73 11.82 4.24 1.53
C LEU A 73 11.65 2.73 1.76
N THR A 74 12.14 2.25 2.90
CA THR A 74 11.77 0.93 3.41
C THR A 74 10.71 1.08 4.48
N ILE A 75 9.64 0.31 4.39
CA ILE A 75 8.59 0.21 5.40
C ILE A 75 8.68 -1.19 6.01
N ASP A 76 8.90 -1.25 7.32
CA ASP A 76 9.17 -2.48 8.05
C ASP A 76 8.19 -2.69 9.20
N GLY A 77 7.40 -3.76 9.09
CA GLY A 77 6.44 -4.20 10.09
C GLY A 77 6.95 -5.23 11.09
N VAL A 78 8.28 -5.41 11.25
CA VAL A 78 8.82 -6.48 12.11
C VAL A 78 8.27 -6.48 13.54
N ASN A 79 7.95 -5.29 14.08
CA ASN A 79 7.41 -5.11 15.44
C ASN A 79 5.89 -4.86 15.47
N VAL A 80 5.22 -4.88 14.31
CA VAL A 80 3.77 -4.77 14.24
C VAL A 80 3.12 -6.00 14.85
N THR A 81 2.02 -5.80 15.57
CA THR A 81 1.20 -6.90 16.13
C THR A 81 -0.25 -6.92 15.64
N HIS A 82 -0.73 -5.87 14.96
CA HIS A 82 -2.05 -5.89 14.33
C HIS A 82 -2.10 -6.89 13.16
N GLY A 83 -3.28 -7.44 12.90
CA GLY A 83 -3.49 -8.48 11.89
C GLY A 83 -3.69 -7.97 10.46
N ASP A 84 -3.30 -6.72 10.15
CA ASP A 84 -3.69 -6.05 8.91
C ASP A 84 -2.50 -5.68 8.00
N ASN A 85 -2.79 -4.96 6.90
CA ASN A 85 -1.83 -4.52 5.88
C ASN A 85 -0.87 -3.44 6.43
N LEU A 86 0.37 -3.38 5.91
CA LEU A 86 1.32 -2.32 6.31
C LEU A 86 1.10 -1.00 5.59
N ILE A 87 0.68 -1.06 4.33
CA ILE A 87 0.31 0.11 3.54
C ILE A 87 -1.10 -0.09 3.03
N GLU A 88 -1.94 0.91 3.22
CA GLU A 88 -3.30 0.95 2.67
C GLU A 88 -3.46 2.19 1.80
N ILE A 89 -4.00 2.00 0.59
CA ILE A 89 -4.13 3.05 -0.41
C ILE A 89 -5.57 3.12 -0.90
N TYR A 90 -6.19 4.28 -0.77
CA TYR A 90 -7.59 4.53 -1.14
C TYR A 90 -7.76 5.60 -2.22
N SER A 91 -6.66 6.22 -2.66
CA SER A 91 -6.65 7.36 -3.59
C SER A 91 -5.52 7.26 -4.61
N ASN A 92 -5.42 8.23 -5.52
CA ASN A 92 -4.33 8.29 -6.49
C ASN A 92 -2.98 8.45 -5.78
N ALA A 93 -2.04 7.55 -6.05
CA ALA A 93 -0.74 7.52 -5.37
C ALA A 93 0.40 7.07 -6.28
N THR A 94 1.63 7.42 -5.90
CA THR A 94 2.84 6.90 -6.55
C THR A 94 3.81 6.37 -5.51
N LEU A 95 4.24 5.12 -5.67
CA LEU A 95 5.31 4.50 -4.90
C LEU A 95 6.50 4.24 -5.84
N GLU A 96 7.67 4.80 -5.51
CA GLU A 96 8.89 4.67 -6.31
C GLU A 96 10.09 4.22 -5.46
N ASN A 97 10.72 3.11 -5.81
CA ASN A 97 11.86 2.57 -5.08
C ASN A 97 11.50 2.36 -3.59
N VAL A 98 10.43 1.61 -3.36
CA VAL A 98 9.88 1.32 -2.03
C VAL A 98 10.01 -0.17 -1.75
N THR A 99 10.51 -0.49 -0.55
CA THR A 99 10.53 -1.85 -0.02
C THR A 99 9.52 -1.97 1.12
N VAL A 100 8.67 -2.99 1.11
CA VAL A 100 7.68 -3.24 2.16
C VAL A 100 7.84 -4.65 2.70
N LYS A 101 8.17 -4.79 3.98
CA LYS A 101 8.53 -6.08 4.56
C LYS A 101 7.94 -6.35 5.93
N ASN A 102 7.83 -7.64 6.24
CA ASN A 102 7.45 -8.18 7.57
C ASN A 102 6.02 -7.82 8.02
N GLY A 103 5.10 -7.56 7.09
CA GLY A 103 3.68 -7.32 7.38
C GLY A 103 2.93 -8.57 7.83
N LYS A 104 1.86 -8.39 8.62
CA LYS A 104 1.04 -9.50 9.15
C LYS A 104 -0.07 -9.96 8.21
N LYS A 105 -0.30 -9.21 7.12
CA LYS A 105 -1.20 -9.56 6.03
C LYS A 105 -0.54 -9.23 4.68
N ASN A 106 -1.08 -8.27 3.92
CA ASN A 106 -0.44 -7.78 2.71
C ASN A 106 0.65 -6.77 3.07
N GLY A 107 1.70 -6.70 2.26
CA GLY A 107 2.63 -5.56 2.32
C GLY A 107 1.88 -4.28 1.94
N ILE A 108 1.21 -4.30 0.80
CA ILE A 108 0.43 -3.18 0.26
C ILE A 108 -0.98 -3.67 -0.07
N TYR A 109 -2.00 -2.89 0.32
CA TYR A 109 -3.38 -3.14 -0.06
C TYR A 109 -3.98 -1.87 -0.67
N VAL A 110 -4.39 -1.96 -1.93
CA VAL A 110 -5.09 -0.87 -2.62
C VAL A 110 -6.57 -1.16 -2.61
N ASN A 111 -7.31 -0.35 -1.87
CA ASN A 111 -8.72 -0.54 -1.60
C ASN A 111 -9.55 0.62 -2.18
N HIS A 112 -9.97 0.47 -3.43
CA HIS A 112 -10.84 1.46 -4.06
C HIS A 112 -12.31 1.22 -3.73
N ASN A 113 -12.82 1.95 -2.74
CA ASN A 113 -14.20 1.84 -2.24
C ASN A 113 -15.06 3.07 -2.58
N SER A 114 -14.59 3.97 -3.45
CA SER A 114 -15.29 5.19 -3.86
C SER A 114 -15.77 5.11 -5.32
N ALA A 115 -16.60 6.06 -5.74
CA ALA A 115 -17.04 6.15 -7.13
C ALA A 115 -15.96 6.82 -7.98
N GLY A 116 -15.96 6.55 -9.29
CA GLY A 116 -14.94 7.05 -10.21
C GLY A 116 -13.73 6.14 -10.27
N ASP A 117 -12.63 6.64 -10.85
CA ASP A 117 -11.44 5.86 -11.12
C ASP A 117 -10.25 6.37 -10.28
N ILE A 118 -9.38 5.45 -9.86
CA ILE A 118 -8.08 5.81 -9.27
C ILE A 118 -6.94 5.10 -10.01
N THR A 119 -5.78 5.73 -9.98
CA THR A 119 -4.53 5.17 -10.50
C THR A 119 -3.47 5.13 -9.42
N VAL A 120 -2.85 3.96 -9.23
CA VAL A 120 -1.66 3.79 -8.39
C VAL A 120 -0.48 3.40 -9.27
N ASN A 121 0.59 4.19 -9.21
CA ASN A 121 1.81 3.93 -9.95
C ASN A 121 2.86 3.29 -9.04
N PHE A 122 3.31 2.12 -9.41
CA PHE A 122 4.36 1.34 -8.77
C PHE A 122 5.60 1.32 -9.66
N LYS A 123 6.72 1.76 -9.11
CA LYS A 123 8.01 1.74 -9.82
C LYS A 123 9.10 1.20 -8.91
N ASN A 124 9.79 0.15 -9.34
CA ASN A 124 10.86 -0.47 -8.55
C ASN A 124 10.40 -0.88 -7.14
N ILE A 125 9.30 -1.63 -7.05
CA ILE A 125 8.72 -2.06 -5.78
C ILE A 125 9.30 -3.40 -5.36
N THR A 126 9.64 -3.52 -4.08
CA THR A 126 10.02 -4.79 -3.46
C THR A 126 9.07 -5.11 -2.31
N THR A 127 8.52 -6.32 -2.28
CA THR A 127 7.83 -6.86 -1.09
C THR A 127 8.53 -8.12 -0.62
N ASP A 128 8.65 -8.32 0.69
CA ASP A 128 9.24 -9.54 1.26
C ASP A 128 8.65 -9.87 2.64
N LYS A 129 8.46 -11.17 2.91
CA LYS A 129 8.01 -11.68 4.22
C LYS A 129 6.73 -11.05 4.74
N ASN A 130 5.84 -10.59 3.87
CA ASN A 130 4.47 -10.30 4.25
C ASN A 130 3.69 -11.61 4.36
N ASN A 131 2.86 -11.75 5.39
CA ASN A 131 2.28 -13.03 5.77
C ASN A 131 1.33 -13.64 4.73
N TRP A 132 0.69 -12.81 3.90
CA TRP A 132 -0.27 -13.29 2.89
C TRP A 132 0.18 -13.02 1.45
N ALA A 133 0.26 -11.75 1.04
CA ALA A 133 0.69 -11.37 -0.30
C ALA A 133 1.56 -10.11 -0.28
N GLY A 134 2.28 -9.88 -1.38
CA GLY A 134 3.00 -8.63 -1.58
C GLY A 134 2.03 -7.46 -1.72
N ILE A 135 1.13 -7.54 -2.71
CA ILE A 135 0.17 -6.49 -3.05
C ILE A 135 -1.24 -7.09 -3.31
N GLY A 136 -2.25 -6.56 -2.63
CA GLY A 136 -3.66 -6.82 -2.95
C GLY A 136 -4.33 -5.61 -3.60
N LEU A 137 -5.16 -5.85 -4.62
CA LEU A 137 -5.86 -4.83 -5.40
C LEU A 137 -7.36 -5.13 -5.40
N VAL A 138 -8.18 -4.19 -4.92
CA VAL A 138 -9.64 -4.33 -4.94
C VAL A 138 -10.34 -3.06 -5.41
N ALA A 139 -11.39 -3.24 -6.21
CA ALA A 139 -12.34 -2.19 -6.58
C ALA A 139 -13.76 -2.62 -6.17
N GLN A 140 -14.32 -1.96 -5.16
CA GLN A 140 -15.55 -2.41 -4.51
C GLN A 140 -16.84 -1.85 -5.13
N LYS A 141 -16.77 -0.87 -6.03
CA LYS A 141 -17.97 -0.20 -6.57
C LYS A 141 -18.17 -0.46 -8.04
N ALA A 142 -19.42 -0.78 -8.41
CA ALA A 142 -19.79 -1.00 -9.79
C ALA A 142 -19.50 0.26 -10.62
N GLY A 143 -18.83 0.08 -11.76
CA GLY A 143 -18.42 1.17 -12.65
C GLY A 143 -17.19 1.96 -12.18
N ALA A 144 -16.57 1.59 -11.05
CA ALA A 144 -15.31 2.16 -10.59
C ALA A 144 -14.13 1.34 -11.11
N THR A 145 -13.05 2.02 -11.51
CA THR A 145 -11.81 1.36 -11.98
C THR A 145 -10.63 1.66 -11.07
N LEU A 146 -9.95 0.63 -10.60
CA LEU A 146 -8.61 0.71 -10.05
C LEU A 146 -7.60 0.35 -11.13
N THR A 147 -6.75 1.31 -11.53
CA THR A 147 -5.61 1.05 -12.41
C THR A 147 -4.31 0.98 -11.60
N ALA A 148 -3.62 -0.15 -11.66
CA ALA A 148 -2.30 -0.35 -11.07
C ALA A 148 -1.24 -0.46 -12.17
N ASN A 149 -0.33 0.51 -12.24
CA ASN A 149 0.75 0.55 -13.23
C ASN A 149 2.06 0.13 -12.61
N PHE A 150 2.65 -0.95 -13.09
CA PHE A 150 3.97 -1.43 -12.68
C PHE A 150 5.02 -1.08 -13.72
N THR A 151 6.13 -0.49 -13.28
CA THR A 151 7.27 -0.15 -14.14
C THR A 151 8.60 -0.45 -13.45
N GLY A 152 9.68 -0.50 -14.22
CA GLY A 152 11.02 -0.78 -13.69
C GLY A 152 11.18 -2.22 -13.21
N THR A 153 11.98 -2.42 -12.17
CA THR A 153 12.29 -3.75 -11.63
C THR A 153 11.52 -4.00 -10.34
N ASN A 154 10.41 -4.72 -10.43
CA ASN A 154 9.62 -5.13 -9.27
C ASN A 154 10.02 -6.54 -8.82
N SER A 155 9.98 -6.80 -7.51
CA SER A 155 10.33 -8.09 -6.91
C SER A 155 9.37 -8.42 -5.77
N PHE A 156 8.76 -9.59 -5.81
CA PHE A 156 7.81 -10.03 -4.80
C PHE A 156 8.33 -11.32 -4.17
N GLY A 157 8.63 -11.29 -2.87
CA GLY A 157 9.18 -12.43 -2.12
C GLY A 157 8.10 -13.38 -1.57
N GLU A 158 6.84 -12.97 -1.61
CA GLU A 158 5.68 -13.75 -1.18
C GLU A 158 5.29 -14.81 -2.21
N THR A 159 4.62 -15.88 -1.75
CA THR A 159 4.03 -16.89 -2.66
C THR A 159 2.96 -16.28 -3.56
N VAL A 160 2.23 -15.28 -3.06
CA VAL A 160 1.32 -14.44 -3.85
C VAL A 160 1.95 -13.07 -3.97
N GLY A 161 2.54 -12.76 -5.13
CA GLY A 161 3.20 -11.47 -5.36
C GLY A 161 2.19 -10.33 -5.43
N VAL A 162 1.38 -10.32 -6.50
CA VAL A 162 0.27 -9.37 -6.66
C VAL A 162 -1.01 -10.15 -6.95
N TYR A 163 -2.12 -9.75 -6.33
CA TYR A 163 -3.44 -10.28 -6.67
C TYR A 163 -4.48 -9.18 -6.85
N SER A 164 -5.53 -9.47 -7.61
CA SER A 164 -6.76 -8.67 -7.64
C SER A 164 -7.97 -9.48 -7.21
N GLU A 165 -8.86 -8.86 -6.43
CA GLU A 165 -10.12 -9.43 -5.93
C GLU A 165 -11.29 -9.03 -6.86
N GLN A 166 -12.10 -10.01 -7.27
CA GLN A 166 -13.29 -9.81 -8.11
C GLN A 166 -14.60 -10.27 -7.43
N GLY A 167 -14.50 -10.82 -6.23
CA GLY A 167 -15.61 -11.32 -5.43
C GLY A 167 -15.07 -12.07 -4.21
N THR A 168 -15.96 -12.74 -3.50
CA THR A 168 -15.62 -13.67 -2.41
C THR A 168 -16.30 -15.02 -2.67
N GLU A 169 -15.88 -16.07 -1.96
CA GLU A 169 -16.55 -17.38 -2.04
C GLU A 169 -18.04 -17.29 -1.66
N GLU A 170 -18.37 -16.45 -0.67
CA GLU A 170 -19.74 -16.26 -0.17
C GLU A 170 -20.57 -15.31 -1.05
N ASP A 171 -19.93 -14.30 -1.63
CA ASP A 171 -20.53 -13.35 -2.55
C ASP A 171 -19.58 -13.06 -3.74
N PRO A 172 -19.75 -13.79 -4.85
CA PRO A 172 -18.99 -13.59 -6.10
C PRO A 172 -19.14 -12.19 -6.71
N SER A 173 -20.11 -11.40 -6.22
CA SER A 173 -20.38 -10.04 -6.68
C SER A 173 -19.97 -8.97 -5.68
N ALA A 174 -19.29 -9.33 -4.58
CA ALA A 174 -18.88 -8.41 -3.52
C ALA A 174 -17.98 -7.26 -4.03
N TYR A 175 -17.21 -7.50 -5.09
CA TYR A 175 -16.28 -6.52 -5.66
C TYR A 175 -16.60 -6.27 -7.14
N PRO A 176 -17.71 -5.55 -7.44
CA PRO A 176 -18.19 -5.33 -8.80
C PRO A 176 -17.39 -4.27 -9.59
N GLY A 177 -16.35 -3.68 -8.99
CA GLY A 177 -15.45 -2.76 -9.68
C GLY A 177 -14.46 -3.47 -10.58
N SER A 178 -13.79 -2.72 -11.44
CA SER A 178 -12.78 -3.25 -12.36
C SER A 178 -11.38 -2.96 -11.86
N VAL A 179 -10.51 -3.97 -11.91
CA VAL A 179 -9.07 -3.82 -11.65
C VAL A 179 -8.31 -4.01 -12.97
N VAL A 180 -7.49 -3.02 -13.33
CA VAL A 180 -6.61 -3.05 -14.49
C VAL A 180 -5.17 -3.06 -13.99
N VAL A 181 -4.40 -4.09 -14.37
CA VAL A 181 -2.99 -4.23 -14.00
C VAL A 181 -2.14 -4.11 -15.26
N ASN A 182 -1.23 -3.13 -15.29
CA ASN A 182 -0.31 -2.90 -16.39
C ASN A 182 1.13 -3.19 -15.95
N GLY A 183 1.93 -3.78 -16.84
CA GLY A 183 3.37 -3.99 -16.62
C GLY A 183 3.76 -5.25 -15.84
N LEU A 184 2.78 -6.06 -15.40
CA LEU A 184 2.96 -7.42 -14.91
C LEU A 184 2.21 -8.41 -15.81
N SER A 185 2.60 -9.68 -15.79
CA SER A 185 1.91 -10.74 -16.52
C SER A 185 0.96 -11.50 -15.60
N GLU A 186 -0.27 -11.77 -16.07
CA GLU A 186 -1.18 -12.67 -15.34
C GLU A 186 -0.63 -14.10 -15.36
N LYS A 187 -0.56 -14.73 -14.18
CA LYS A 187 -0.01 -16.08 -13.99
C LYS A 187 -1.06 -17.14 -13.76
N ALA A 188 -2.08 -16.80 -12.99
CA ALA A 188 -3.14 -17.72 -12.60
C ALA A 188 -4.42 -16.96 -12.26
N HIS A 189 -5.54 -17.65 -12.48
CA HIS A 189 -6.86 -17.22 -12.04
C HIS A 189 -7.45 -18.32 -11.17
N ASP A 190 -7.71 -18.00 -9.89
CA ASP A 190 -8.39 -18.90 -8.98
C ASP A 190 -9.88 -18.52 -8.90
N THR A 191 -10.68 -19.33 -9.59
CA THR A 191 -12.14 -19.18 -9.65
C THR A 191 -12.84 -19.45 -8.32
N LYS A 192 -12.19 -20.11 -7.36
CA LYS A 192 -12.78 -20.38 -6.04
C LYS A 192 -12.62 -19.20 -5.10
N THR A 193 -11.47 -18.54 -5.16
CA THR A 193 -11.18 -17.34 -4.36
C THR A 193 -11.54 -16.04 -5.07
N TYR A 194 -11.97 -16.11 -6.34
CA TYR A 194 -12.28 -14.95 -7.18
C TYR A 194 -11.08 -14.00 -7.32
N GLN A 195 -9.89 -14.59 -7.46
CA GLN A 195 -8.63 -13.85 -7.52
C GLN A 195 -7.88 -14.08 -8.83
N LYS A 196 -7.26 -13.02 -9.34
CA LYS A 196 -6.22 -13.09 -10.38
C LYS A 196 -4.86 -12.81 -9.77
N ILE A 197 -3.84 -13.57 -10.16
CA ILE A 197 -2.46 -13.46 -9.64
C ILE A 197 -1.52 -12.95 -10.75
N TYR A 198 -0.60 -12.05 -10.41
CA TYR A 198 0.33 -11.40 -11.33
C TYR A 198 1.77 -11.44 -10.81
N GLU A 199 2.74 -11.49 -11.73
CA GLU A 199 4.20 -11.41 -11.49
C GLU A 199 4.94 -10.68 -12.62
#